data_AF-A0A2A6BC95-F1
#
_entry.id   AF-A0A2A6BC95-F1
#
_cell.length_a   1.000
_cell.length_b   1.000
_cell.length_c   1.000
_cell.angle_alpha   90.00
_cell.angle_beta   90.00
_cell.angle_gamma   90.00
#
_symmetry.space_group_name_H-M   'P 1'
#
loop_
_entity.id
_entity.type
_entity.pdbx_description
1 polymer ?
#
loop_
_entity_poly.entity_id
_entity_poly.type
_entity_poly.pdbx_seq_one_letter_code
_entity_poly.pdbx_strand_id
1 'polypeptide(L)'
;MVGHKRGASTSVEALHNEVNNEEDNGLNGINGHSGVNGVIKRSAPAPVSKQTIRWEVTDVSSIEEGGKNSPVITLMGVKWYLRVRTERSDRTSNETWFSVYVYCKDTNPLDVWYADVVSNIRMVNRRDETKDKKEKFSYRFTHGLTNSGYASFIKQSDMLSPAQGFIFEDKVIIEADIEVLKVHGLNLASTGFHLISDHSLLRPQPIPRTFSAPSPLTDGILVVDGKKLHISKPEFLGLLNVLHDADMPVNPTNCRSLLNLADRFQIKSVLGRVEHFLCTCYGIPDFTLAIRLRLADEFNLFEAQHAILQKLTKVSDITSLKNQRDYVLVSDTTKLLINELHLKLLSKA
;
A
#
# COMPACT_ATOMS: atom_id res chain seq x y z
N MET A 1 -20.31 -36.13 -14.65
CA MET A 1 -19.04 -35.38 -14.82
C MET A 1 -19.37 -33.90 -14.69
N VAL A 2 -19.08 -33.34 -13.50
CA VAL A 2 -19.64 -32.06 -13.03
C VAL A 2 -18.50 -31.05 -12.90
N GLY A 3 -18.56 -29.99 -13.73
CA GLY A 3 -17.61 -28.88 -13.73
C GLY A 3 -17.87 -27.95 -12.54
N HIS A 4 -16.83 -27.70 -11.73
CA HIS A 4 -16.88 -26.81 -10.57
C HIS A 4 -16.68 -25.35 -10.99
N LYS A 5 -17.70 -24.53 -10.72
CA LYS A 5 -17.62 -23.06 -10.66
C LYS A 5 -16.80 -22.65 -9.42
N ARG A 6 -15.82 -21.76 -9.57
CA ARG A 6 -15.21 -21.02 -8.45
C ARG A 6 -15.56 -19.54 -8.59
N GLY A 7 -16.54 -19.10 -7.82
CA GLY A 7 -16.71 -17.71 -7.42
C GLY A 7 -16.41 -17.62 -5.93
N ALA A 8 -15.42 -16.83 -5.55
CA ALA A 8 -15.17 -16.48 -4.15
C ALA A 8 -15.49 -14.99 -4.00
N SER A 9 -16.72 -14.70 -3.57
CA SER A 9 -17.13 -13.41 -3.01
C SER A 9 -17.07 -13.57 -1.49
N THR A 10 -16.23 -12.80 -0.82
CA THR A 10 -16.25 -12.67 0.64
C THR A 10 -16.84 -11.30 0.97
N SER A 11 -18.12 -11.30 1.35
CA SER A 11 -18.83 -10.14 1.85
C SER A 11 -18.40 -9.83 3.28
N VAL A 12 -18.10 -8.56 3.57
CA VAL A 12 -17.98 -8.03 4.93
C VAL A 12 -19.01 -6.91 5.04
N GLU A 13 -20.26 -7.31 5.28
CA GLU A 13 -21.33 -6.42 5.75
C GLU A 13 -21.65 -6.81 7.19
N ALA A 14 -21.04 -6.10 8.13
CA ALA A 14 -21.53 -5.88 9.48
C ALA A 14 -20.53 -4.95 10.16
N LEU A 15 -20.92 -3.69 10.38
CA LEU A 15 -20.47 -2.78 11.45
C LEU A 15 -20.95 -1.37 11.10
N HIS A 16 -22.25 -1.14 11.25
CA HIS A 16 -22.82 0.19 11.51
C HIS A 16 -24.15 -0.01 12.21
N ASN A 17 -24.16 0.17 13.53
CA ASN A 17 -25.21 0.87 14.26
C ASN A 17 -24.86 0.95 15.76
N GLU A 18 -25.35 2.04 16.35
CA GLU A 18 -25.40 2.41 17.78
C GLU A 18 -24.15 3.15 18.32
N VAL A 19 -24.22 4.34 18.92
CA VAL A 19 -25.32 5.26 19.28
C VAL A 19 -24.69 6.66 19.45
N ASN A 20 -25.33 7.71 18.91
CA ASN A 20 -25.17 9.10 19.32
C ASN A 20 -26.02 9.35 20.57
N ASN A 21 -25.49 10.08 21.55
CA ASN A 21 -26.22 11.01 22.43
C ASN A 21 -25.13 11.90 23.09
N GLU A 22 -25.05 13.16 22.65
CA GLU A 22 -25.55 14.36 23.35
C GLU A 22 -24.77 14.66 24.65
N GLU A 23 -24.00 15.75 24.64
CA GLU A 23 -24.30 16.91 25.49
C GLU A 23 -23.53 18.15 25.02
N ASP A 24 -24.34 19.12 24.61
CA ASP A 24 -24.01 20.53 24.36
C ASP A 24 -23.94 21.25 25.71
N ASN A 25 -22.90 22.05 25.92
CA ASN A 25 -22.89 23.08 26.96
C ASN A 25 -21.87 24.16 26.58
N GLY A 26 -22.38 25.22 25.96
CA GLY A 26 -21.65 26.47 25.82
C GLY A 26 -21.56 27.26 27.13
N LEU A 27 -20.56 28.15 27.23
CA LEU A 27 -20.73 29.51 27.74
C LEU A 27 -19.49 30.39 27.49
N ASN A 28 -19.82 31.66 27.19
CA ASN A 28 -19.08 32.83 26.71
C ASN A 28 -17.89 33.40 27.53
N GLY A 29 -17.09 34.22 26.81
CA GLY A 29 -16.40 35.44 27.28
C GLY A 29 -14.89 35.25 27.54
N ILE A 30 -13.94 36.10 27.15
CA ILE A 30 -13.86 37.59 27.19
C ILE A 30 -12.75 38.07 26.22
N ASN A 31 -12.91 39.30 25.69
CA ASN A 31 -11.99 40.05 24.82
C ASN A 31 -10.58 40.32 25.40
N GLY A 32 -9.57 40.42 24.52
CA GLY A 32 -8.27 41.03 24.81
C GLY A 32 -7.43 41.27 23.56
N HIS A 33 -7.29 42.55 23.16
CA HIS A 33 -6.43 43.01 22.08
C HIS A 33 -4.94 42.76 22.33
N SER A 34 -4.21 42.25 21.33
CA SER A 34 -2.89 42.77 20.94
C SER A 34 -2.51 42.24 19.56
N GLY A 35 -2.13 43.15 18.67
CA GLY A 35 -1.77 42.85 17.29
C GLY A 35 -0.43 42.12 17.19
N VAL A 36 -0.41 41.05 16.42
CA VAL A 36 0.81 40.49 15.81
C VAL A 36 0.46 40.21 14.35
N ASN A 37 1.18 40.85 13.44
CA ASN A 37 1.12 40.58 12.00
C ASN A 37 1.59 39.15 11.73
N GLY A 38 0.67 38.19 11.85
CA GLY A 38 0.86 36.81 11.43
C GLY A 38 0.57 36.68 9.95
N VAL A 39 1.60 36.46 9.14
CA VAL A 39 1.43 35.93 7.79
C VAL A 39 0.76 34.57 7.94
N ILE A 40 -0.55 34.51 7.66
CA ILE A 40 -1.31 33.26 7.62
C ILE A 40 -0.76 32.44 6.45
N LYS A 41 0.21 31.56 6.73
CA LYS A 41 0.57 30.47 5.82
C LYS A 41 -0.65 29.56 5.75
N ARG A 42 -1.40 29.65 4.64
CA ARG A 42 -2.44 28.67 4.31
C ARG A 42 -1.76 27.30 4.27
N SER A 43 -2.17 26.40 5.15
CA SER A 43 -1.78 24.99 5.08
C SER A 43 -2.20 24.45 3.71
N ALA A 44 -1.30 23.73 3.05
CA ALA A 44 -1.66 23.05 1.82
C ALA A 44 -2.72 21.98 2.14
N PRO A 45 -3.75 21.80 1.30
CA PRO A 45 -4.77 20.80 1.53
C PRO A 45 -4.14 19.42 1.62
N ALA A 46 -4.66 18.58 2.53
CA ALA A 46 -4.22 17.20 2.69
C ALA A 46 -4.29 16.46 1.35
N PRO A 47 -3.42 15.45 1.10
CA PRO A 47 -3.45 14.70 -0.14
C PRO A 47 -4.81 14.02 -0.26
N VAL A 48 -5.48 14.24 -1.39
CA VAL A 48 -6.77 13.60 -1.65
C VAL A 48 -6.52 12.09 -1.80
N SER A 49 -7.11 11.31 -0.91
CA SER A 49 -7.06 9.84 -0.91
C SER A 49 -8.25 9.21 -1.64
N LYS A 50 -9.31 9.98 -1.89
CA LYS A 50 -10.55 9.48 -2.51
C LYS A 50 -11.09 10.46 -3.55
N GLN A 51 -11.44 9.96 -4.72
CA GLN A 51 -12.10 10.75 -5.76
C GLN A 51 -12.89 9.86 -6.72
N THR A 52 -13.97 10.40 -7.28
CA THR A 52 -14.76 9.77 -8.33
C THR A 52 -14.25 10.19 -9.70
N ILE A 53 -13.89 9.23 -10.55
CA ILE A 53 -13.77 9.47 -11.99
C ILE A 53 -15.16 9.30 -12.59
N ARG A 54 -15.76 10.39 -13.07
CA ARG A 54 -16.99 10.35 -13.85
C ARG A 54 -16.66 10.59 -15.32
N TRP A 55 -16.95 9.60 -16.16
CA TRP A 55 -16.58 9.62 -17.57
C TRP A 55 -17.76 9.24 -18.47
N GLU A 56 -18.15 10.17 -19.35
CA GLU A 56 -19.06 9.87 -20.46
C GLU A 56 -18.23 9.34 -21.64
N VAL A 57 -18.42 8.06 -21.94
CA VAL A 57 -17.76 7.37 -23.05
C VAL A 57 -18.61 7.54 -24.30
N THR A 58 -18.05 8.10 -25.36
CA THR A 58 -18.71 8.24 -26.67
C THR A 58 -18.40 7.06 -27.58
N ASP A 59 -19.18 6.93 -28.67
CA ASP A 59 -19.02 5.95 -29.74
C ASP A 59 -18.82 4.52 -29.20
N VAL A 60 -19.69 4.11 -28.27
CA VAL A 60 -19.53 2.85 -27.54
C VAL A 60 -19.85 1.63 -28.39
N SER A 61 -20.67 1.80 -29.42
CA SER A 61 -21.00 0.78 -30.41
C SER A 61 -19.77 0.34 -31.23
N SER A 62 -18.77 1.21 -31.39
CA SER A 62 -17.57 0.97 -32.19
C SER A 62 -16.31 0.68 -31.36
N ILE A 63 -16.43 0.47 -30.04
CA ILE A 63 -15.27 0.16 -29.19
C ILE A 63 -14.78 -1.26 -29.48
N GLU A 64 -13.49 -1.39 -29.80
CA GLU A 64 -12.83 -2.67 -30.05
C GLU A 64 -11.91 -3.08 -28.89
N GLU A 65 -11.10 -4.12 -29.07
CA GLU A 65 -10.18 -4.65 -28.04
C GLU A 65 -9.12 -3.62 -27.58
N GLY A 66 -8.71 -2.70 -28.46
CA GLY A 66 -7.78 -1.62 -28.13
C GLY A 66 -8.30 -0.63 -27.08
N GLY A 67 -9.62 -0.54 -26.93
CA GLY A 67 -10.30 0.22 -25.89
C GLY A 67 -10.17 1.75 -25.97
N LYS A 68 -10.80 2.42 -25.00
CA LYS A 68 -10.70 3.87 -24.75
C LYS A 68 -10.30 4.10 -23.30
N ASN A 69 -9.61 5.22 -23.03
CA ASN A 69 -9.18 5.60 -21.69
C ASN A 69 -9.88 6.89 -21.24
N SER A 70 -10.22 6.99 -19.96
CA SER A 70 -10.68 8.23 -19.35
C SER A 70 -9.54 9.25 -19.21
N PRO A 71 -9.85 10.51 -18.86
CA PRO A 71 -8.86 11.42 -18.28
C PRO A 71 -8.19 10.80 -17.04
N VAL A 72 -6.97 11.25 -16.78
CA VAL A 72 -6.15 10.79 -15.64
C VAL A 72 -6.39 11.68 -14.43
N ILE A 73 -6.64 11.08 -13.26
CA ILE A 73 -6.64 11.77 -11.97
C ILE A 73 -5.39 11.41 -11.17
N THR A 74 -5.06 12.19 -10.14
CA THR A 74 -3.95 11.89 -9.23
C THR A 74 -4.47 11.78 -7.80
N LEU A 75 -4.27 10.63 -7.17
CA LEU A 75 -4.61 10.36 -5.77
C LEU A 75 -3.38 9.89 -5.02
N MET A 76 -3.07 10.54 -3.90
CA MET A 76 -1.87 10.29 -3.10
C MET A 76 -0.57 10.22 -3.91
N GLY A 77 -0.45 11.06 -4.95
CA GLY A 77 0.73 11.10 -5.85
C GLY A 77 0.75 10.05 -6.95
N VAL A 78 -0.26 9.17 -7.02
CA VAL A 78 -0.37 8.10 -8.01
C VAL A 78 -1.41 8.47 -9.06
N LYS A 79 -1.12 8.18 -10.34
CA LYS A 79 -2.02 8.51 -11.46
C LYS A 79 -2.97 7.37 -11.75
N TRP A 80 -4.26 7.66 -11.87
CA TRP A 80 -5.33 6.68 -12.09
C TRP A 80 -6.18 7.06 -13.30
N TYR A 81 -6.64 6.06 -14.05
CA TYR A 81 -7.61 6.26 -15.13
C TYR A 81 -8.45 4.99 -15.35
N LEU A 82 -9.59 5.13 -16.02
CA LEU A 82 -10.42 4.01 -16.45
C LEU A 82 -10.07 3.61 -17.87
N ARG A 83 -10.07 2.31 -18.15
CA ARG A 83 -10.08 1.77 -19.51
C ARG A 83 -11.34 0.96 -19.72
N VAL A 84 -12.01 1.22 -20.83
CA VAL A 84 -13.10 0.38 -21.32
C VAL A 84 -12.70 -0.24 -22.64
N ARG A 85 -13.11 -1.48 -22.89
CA ARG A 85 -12.87 -2.16 -24.17
C ARG A 85 -13.88 -3.26 -24.38
N THR A 86 -14.03 -3.68 -25.63
CA THR A 86 -14.71 -4.93 -25.94
C THR A 86 -13.79 -6.08 -25.56
N GLU A 87 -14.34 -7.06 -24.85
CA GLU A 87 -13.64 -8.28 -24.44
C GLU A 87 -14.41 -9.49 -24.95
N ARG A 88 -13.70 -10.34 -25.69
CA ARG A 88 -14.19 -11.61 -26.18
C ARG A 88 -13.02 -12.60 -26.21
N SER A 89 -12.98 -13.49 -25.24
CA SER A 89 -11.97 -14.53 -25.15
C SER A 89 -12.52 -15.77 -24.47
N ASP A 90 -11.73 -16.83 -24.38
CA ASP A 90 -12.10 -18.03 -23.62
C ASP A 90 -12.51 -17.72 -22.18
N ARG A 91 -11.95 -16.66 -21.59
CA ARG A 91 -12.27 -16.18 -20.24
C ARG A 91 -13.70 -15.65 -20.12
N THR A 92 -14.28 -15.17 -21.22
CA THR A 92 -15.68 -14.75 -21.30
C THR A 92 -16.56 -15.78 -22.01
N SER A 93 -16.10 -17.03 -22.12
CA SER A 93 -16.76 -18.09 -22.89
C SER A 93 -17.01 -17.69 -24.34
N ASN A 94 -16.15 -16.83 -24.91
CA ASN A 94 -16.28 -16.25 -26.26
C ASN A 94 -17.58 -15.46 -26.50
N GLU A 95 -18.29 -15.06 -25.45
CA GLU A 95 -19.32 -14.04 -25.50
C GLU A 95 -18.70 -12.64 -25.48
N THR A 96 -19.40 -11.66 -26.08
CA THR A 96 -18.91 -10.28 -26.18
C THR A 96 -19.37 -9.44 -25.00
N TRP A 97 -18.40 -8.92 -24.24
CA TRP A 97 -18.63 -8.12 -23.05
C TRP A 97 -18.04 -6.73 -23.20
N PHE A 98 -18.71 -5.74 -22.63
CA PHE A 98 -18.12 -4.44 -22.36
C PHE A 98 -17.37 -4.54 -21.03
N SER A 99 -16.06 -4.38 -21.07
CA SER A 99 -15.19 -4.50 -19.91
C SER A 99 -14.80 -3.14 -19.36
N VAL A 100 -14.61 -3.06 -18.04
CA VAL A 100 -14.22 -1.82 -17.34
C VAL A 100 -13.11 -2.13 -16.36
N TYR A 101 -12.02 -1.36 -16.43
CA TYR A 101 -10.84 -1.53 -15.59
C TYR A 101 -10.37 -0.19 -15.04
N VAL A 102 -9.95 -0.18 -13.78
CA VAL A 102 -9.12 0.89 -13.21
C VAL A 102 -7.67 0.56 -13.49
N TYR A 103 -6.93 1.52 -14.03
CA TYR A 103 -5.50 1.44 -14.28
C TYR A 103 -4.74 2.41 -13.40
N CYS A 104 -3.62 1.93 -12.86
CA CYS A 104 -2.56 2.75 -12.30
C CYS A 104 -1.56 3.11 -13.41
N LYS A 105 -1.38 4.40 -13.68
CA LYS A 105 -0.41 4.95 -14.63
C LYS A 105 0.84 5.44 -13.90
N ASP A 106 1.53 4.56 -13.21
CA ASP A 106 2.85 4.89 -12.69
C ASP A 106 3.95 4.43 -13.65
N THR A 107 4.91 5.31 -13.89
CA THR A 107 6.10 5.07 -14.70
C THR A 107 7.31 4.69 -13.86
N ASN A 108 7.12 4.50 -12.54
CA ASN A 108 8.18 4.08 -11.64
C ASN A 108 8.64 2.64 -12.01
N PRO A 109 9.89 2.46 -12.50
CA PRO A 109 10.39 1.17 -12.93
C PRO A 109 10.82 0.27 -11.76
N LEU A 110 10.64 0.72 -10.52
CA LEU A 110 11.04 -0.03 -9.33
C LEU A 110 9.92 -0.99 -8.89
N ASP A 111 10.24 -2.27 -8.69
CA ASP A 111 9.31 -3.31 -8.24
C ASP A 111 8.82 -3.18 -6.78
N VAL A 112 9.29 -2.17 -6.05
CA VAL A 112 9.10 -2.05 -4.60
C VAL A 112 7.90 -1.19 -4.19
N TRP A 113 7.18 -0.60 -5.14
CA TRP A 113 6.02 0.23 -4.84
C TRP A 113 4.71 -0.57 -4.86
N TYR A 114 3.76 -0.14 -4.01
CA TYR A 114 2.39 -0.61 -4.12
C TYR A 114 1.38 0.45 -3.68
N ALA A 115 0.14 0.30 -4.14
CA ALA A 115 -1.02 1.04 -3.68
C ALA A 115 -2.19 0.11 -3.38
N ASP A 116 -2.67 0.12 -2.13
CA ASP A 116 -3.87 -0.61 -1.72
C ASP A 116 -5.09 0.28 -2.00
N VAL A 117 -6.01 -0.23 -2.81
CA VAL A 117 -7.14 0.55 -3.34
C VAL A 117 -8.44 -0.22 -3.19
N VAL A 118 -9.49 0.48 -2.76
CA VAL A 118 -10.88 0.04 -2.92
C VAL A 118 -11.53 0.89 -4.01
N SER A 119 -12.24 0.24 -4.92
CA SER A 119 -12.96 0.93 -5.98
C SER A 119 -14.40 0.41 -6.10
N ASN A 120 -15.35 1.33 -6.24
CA ASN A 120 -16.72 1.03 -6.64
C ASN A 120 -16.94 1.55 -8.07
N ILE A 121 -17.12 0.66 -9.03
CA ILE A 121 -17.40 0.97 -10.43
C ILE A 121 -18.91 0.91 -10.65
N ARG A 122 -19.43 1.92 -11.32
CA ARG A 122 -20.85 2.06 -11.65
C ARG A 122 -21.01 2.45 -13.11
N MET A 123 -21.87 1.74 -13.83
CA MET A 123 -22.44 2.24 -15.08
C MET A 123 -23.83 2.78 -14.80
N VAL A 124 -24.02 4.06 -15.13
CA VAL A 124 -25.25 4.79 -14.81
C VAL A 124 -26.35 4.37 -15.76
N ASN A 125 -27.48 3.97 -15.20
CA ASN A 125 -28.73 3.83 -15.90
C ASN A 125 -29.42 5.21 -15.93
N ARG A 126 -29.55 5.80 -17.12
CA ARG A 126 -30.05 7.17 -17.29
C ARG A 126 -31.56 7.31 -17.03
N ARG A 127 -32.27 6.20 -16.80
CA ARG A 127 -33.73 6.18 -16.55
C ARG A 127 -34.08 5.84 -15.11
N ASP A 128 -33.25 5.05 -14.44
CA ASP A 128 -33.55 4.49 -13.14
C ASP A 128 -32.24 4.12 -12.41
N GLU A 129 -31.77 4.99 -11.51
CA GLU A 129 -30.52 4.81 -10.75
C GLU A 129 -30.50 3.54 -9.89
N THR A 130 -31.67 2.96 -9.57
CA THR A 130 -31.74 1.67 -8.85
C THR A 130 -31.25 0.50 -9.72
N LYS A 131 -31.25 0.68 -11.04
CA LYS A 131 -30.78 -0.28 -12.04
C LYS A 131 -29.35 -0.03 -12.52
N ASP A 132 -28.63 0.89 -11.89
CA ASP A 132 -27.20 1.07 -12.12
C ASP A 132 -26.46 -0.25 -11.96
N LYS A 133 -25.58 -0.57 -12.93
CA LYS A 133 -24.72 -1.74 -12.83
C LYS A 133 -23.52 -1.38 -11.96
N LYS A 134 -23.42 -1.99 -10.79
CA LYS A 134 -22.39 -1.71 -9.78
C LYS A 134 -21.51 -2.93 -9.56
N GLU A 135 -20.21 -2.71 -9.43
CA GLU A 135 -19.23 -3.73 -9.05
C GLU A 135 -18.16 -3.10 -8.15
N LYS A 136 -17.70 -3.83 -7.14
CA LYS A 136 -16.72 -3.35 -6.17
C LYS A 136 -15.55 -4.31 -6.04
N PHE A 137 -14.35 -3.78 -6.04
CA PHE A 137 -13.14 -4.55 -5.75
C PHE A 137 -12.26 -3.88 -4.70
N SER A 138 -11.41 -4.69 -4.08
CA SER A 138 -10.22 -4.27 -3.34
C SER A 138 -9.01 -4.90 -4.03
N TYR A 139 -7.98 -4.11 -4.29
CA TYR A 139 -6.81 -4.58 -5.03
C TYR A 139 -5.54 -3.85 -4.61
N ARG A 140 -4.41 -4.58 -4.63
CA ARG A 140 -3.07 -4.02 -4.47
C ARG A 140 -2.45 -3.85 -5.85
N PHE A 141 -2.26 -2.60 -6.26
CA PHE A 141 -1.53 -2.26 -7.48
C PHE A 141 -0.03 -2.27 -7.21
N THR A 142 0.77 -2.84 -8.10
CA THR A 142 2.24 -2.89 -8.02
C THR A 142 2.86 -2.68 -9.40
N HIS A 143 4.18 -2.64 -9.49
CA HIS A 143 4.87 -2.91 -10.76
C HIS A 143 4.46 -4.31 -11.26
N GLY A 144 4.01 -4.39 -12.52
CA GLY A 144 3.48 -5.63 -13.14
C GLY A 144 1.98 -5.91 -12.92
N LEU A 145 1.37 -5.40 -11.85
CA LEU A 145 -0.08 -5.51 -11.56
C LEU A 145 -0.74 -4.14 -11.60
N THR A 146 -0.80 -3.57 -12.80
CA THR A 146 -1.15 -2.15 -13.01
C THR A 146 -2.64 -1.91 -13.28
N ASN A 147 -3.46 -2.95 -13.34
CA ASN A 147 -4.90 -2.80 -13.52
C ASN A 147 -5.71 -3.82 -12.71
N SER A 148 -6.95 -3.44 -12.40
CA SER A 148 -7.97 -4.34 -11.83
C SER A 148 -9.36 -3.89 -12.29
N GLY A 149 -10.28 -4.85 -12.38
CA GLY A 149 -11.63 -4.60 -12.87
C GLY A 149 -12.27 -5.85 -13.44
N TYR A 150 -13.22 -5.65 -14.35
CA TYR A 150 -14.16 -6.68 -14.78
C TYR A 150 -14.19 -6.78 -16.29
N ALA A 151 -13.79 -7.95 -16.77
CA ALA A 151 -13.93 -8.31 -18.18
C ALA A 151 -15.37 -8.55 -18.60
N SER A 152 -16.12 -9.20 -17.73
CA SER A 152 -17.53 -9.49 -17.91
C SER A 152 -18.36 -8.52 -17.08
N PHE A 153 -18.14 -7.21 -17.28
CA PHE A 153 -18.85 -6.19 -16.50
C PHE A 153 -20.33 -6.09 -16.91
N ILE A 154 -20.61 -5.94 -18.20
CA ILE A 154 -21.97 -6.02 -18.77
C ILE A 154 -21.93 -6.62 -20.17
N LYS A 155 -22.93 -7.41 -20.54
CA LYS A 155 -23.04 -7.95 -21.89
C LYS A 155 -23.21 -6.79 -22.87
N GLN A 156 -22.50 -6.84 -24.00
CA GLN A 156 -22.55 -5.73 -24.96
C GLN A 156 -23.95 -5.56 -25.53
N SER A 157 -24.70 -6.66 -25.74
CA SER A 157 -26.11 -6.62 -26.17
C SER A 157 -27.01 -5.84 -25.22
N ASP A 158 -26.80 -6.01 -23.90
CA ASP A 158 -27.64 -5.40 -22.87
C ASP A 158 -27.28 -3.93 -22.71
N MET A 159 -25.99 -3.60 -22.75
CA MET A 159 -25.50 -2.22 -22.72
C MET A 159 -26.01 -1.41 -23.93
N LEU A 160 -25.94 -1.98 -25.15
CA LEU A 160 -26.32 -1.30 -26.38
C LEU A 160 -27.86 -1.24 -26.57
N SER A 161 -28.63 -1.99 -25.79
CA SER A 161 -30.08 -1.97 -25.87
C SER A 161 -30.66 -0.70 -25.23
N PRO A 162 -31.30 0.20 -26.00
CA PRO A 162 -31.91 1.40 -25.43
C PRO A 162 -33.02 1.06 -24.42
N ALA A 163 -33.61 -0.14 -24.47
CA ALA A 163 -34.62 -0.57 -23.49
C ALA A 163 -34.04 -0.73 -22.08
N GLN A 164 -32.75 -1.08 -21.96
CA GLN A 164 -32.08 -1.29 -20.67
C GLN A 164 -31.72 0.02 -19.96
N GLY A 165 -31.64 1.15 -20.68
CA GLY A 165 -31.48 2.49 -20.10
C GLY A 165 -30.04 2.96 -19.83
N PHE A 166 -29.02 2.15 -20.15
CA PHE A 166 -27.61 2.52 -19.97
C PHE A 166 -27.05 3.46 -21.06
N ILE A 167 -27.56 3.34 -22.28
CA ILE A 167 -27.07 4.05 -23.46
C ILE A 167 -28.01 5.17 -23.91
N PHE A 168 -27.42 6.29 -24.33
CA PHE A 168 -28.12 7.40 -25.00
C PHE A 168 -27.17 8.05 -26.00
N GLU A 169 -27.61 8.27 -27.25
CA GLU A 169 -26.78 8.84 -28.34
C GLU A 169 -25.41 8.17 -28.50
N ASP A 170 -25.38 6.83 -28.46
CA ASP A 170 -24.15 6.03 -28.50
C ASP A 170 -23.12 6.39 -27.41
N LYS A 171 -23.62 6.85 -26.24
CA LYS A 171 -22.83 7.18 -25.06
C LYS A 171 -23.29 6.43 -23.83
N VAL A 172 -22.33 6.00 -23.01
CA VAL A 172 -22.58 5.48 -21.65
C VAL A 172 -21.80 6.30 -20.63
N ILE A 173 -22.23 6.25 -19.37
CA ILE A 173 -21.55 6.94 -18.28
C ILE A 173 -20.98 5.90 -17.34
N ILE A 174 -19.66 5.96 -17.13
CA ILE A 174 -18.95 5.17 -16.14
C ILE A 174 -18.49 6.08 -15.00
N GLU A 175 -18.77 5.66 -13.78
CA GLU A 175 -18.29 6.27 -12.56
C GLU A 175 -17.44 5.26 -11.80
N ALA A 176 -16.29 5.69 -11.30
CA ALA A 176 -15.47 4.89 -10.42
C ALA A 176 -15.08 5.72 -9.20
N ASP A 177 -15.62 5.34 -8.04
CA ASP A 177 -15.20 5.89 -6.76
C ASP A 177 -13.91 5.17 -6.36
N ILE A 178 -12.77 5.85 -6.48
CA ILE A 178 -11.45 5.28 -6.17
C ILE A 178 -11.01 5.81 -4.80
N GLU A 179 -10.70 4.92 -3.88
CA GLU A 179 -10.17 5.22 -2.55
C GLU A 179 -8.83 4.51 -2.35
N VAL A 180 -7.77 5.30 -2.26
CA VAL A 180 -6.41 4.83 -1.97
C VAL A 180 -6.25 4.75 -0.46
N LEU A 181 -6.15 3.53 0.05
CA LEU A 181 -6.01 3.25 1.48
C LEU A 181 -4.56 3.41 1.94
N LYS A 182 -3.61 3.01 1.10
CA LYS A 182 -2.18 3.01 1.42
C LYS A 182 -1.34 3.11 0.16
N VAL A 183 -0.26 3.87 0.23
CA VAL A 183 0.79 3.92 -0.80
C VAL A 183 2.15 3.65 -0.15
N HIS A 184 2.96 2.81 -0.79
CA HIS A 184 4.33 2.49 -0.38
C HIS A 184 5.29 2.58 -1.56
N GLY A 185 6.56 2.92 -1.31
CA GLY A 185 7.62 2.91 -2.33
C GLY A 185 7.52 4.00 -3.40
N LEU A 186 6.45 4.80 -3.42
CA LEU A 186 6.33 5.99 -4.25
C LEU A 186 6.82 7.20 -3.46
N ASN A 187 7.95 7.75 -3.89
CA ASN A 187 8.51 8.95 -3.28
C ASN A 187 7.60 10.12 -3.65
N LEU A 188 6.72 10.56 -2.73
CA LEU A 188 5.87 11.76 -2.92
C LEU A 188 6.68 13.02 -3.30
N ALA A 189 8.02 12.97 -3.13
CA ALA A 189 8.97 14.02 -3.47
C ALA A 189 9.11 14.31 -4.97
N SER A 190 8.66 13.46 -5.90
CA SER A 190 8.65 13.82 -7.33
C SER A 190 7.52 14.78 -7.71
N THR A 191 6.61 15.09 -6.78
CA THR A 191 5.55 16.10 -6.95
C THR A 191 5.41 16.98 -5.70
N GLY A 192 6.47 17.71 -5.33
CA GLY A 192 6.36 19.01 -4.64
C GLY A 192 5.48 19.15 -3.39
N PHE A 193 5.23 18.10 -2.59
CA PHE A 193 4.46 18.19 -1.35
C PHE A 193 5.25 17.65 -0.17
N HIS A 194 5.67 18.56 0.72
CA HIS A 194 6.11 18.24 2.07
C HIS A 194 4.89 18.36 2.98
N LEU A 195 4.29 17.24 3.37
CA LEU A 195 3.32 17.23 4.46
C LEU A 195 3.87 16.41 5.62
N ILE A 196 4.21 17.15 6.66
CA ILE A 196 4.51 16.69 7.99
C ILE A 196 3.20 16.11 8.54
N SER A 197 3.11 14.78 8.65
CA SER A 197 2.03 14.12 9.37
C SER A 197 2.37 14.11 10.86
N ASP A 198 1.62 14.93 11.60
CA ASP A 198 1.82 15.29 13.00
C ASP A 198 1.33 14.21 13.99
N HIS A 199 1.67 12.95 13.74
CA HIS A 199 1.65 11.87 14.74
C HIS A 199 3.05 11.23 14.92
N SER A 200 4.07 11.92 14.42
CA SER A 200 5.47 11.51 14.41
C SER A 200 6.23 11.86 15.69
N LEU A 201 5.59 12.50 16.67
CA LEU A 201 6.27 12.96 17.89
C LEU A 201 6.50 11.86 18.95
N LEU A 202 6.04 10.63 18.70
CA LEU A 202 6.37 9.45 19.51
C LEU A 202 6.98 8.30 18.69
N ARG A 203 7.14 8.47 17.37
CA ARG A 203 7.87 7.49 16.55
C ARG A 203 9.34 7.92 16.49
N PRO A 204 10.30 7.01 16.75
CA PRO A 204 11.66 7.22 16.27
C PRO A 204 11.56 7.49 14.76
N GLN A 205 11.91 8.70 14.33
CA GLN A 205 11.98 9.01 12.90
C GLN A 205 12.84 7.94 12.23
N PRO A 206 12.43 7.34 11.10
CA PRO A 206 13.36 6.59 10.28
C PRO A 206 14.52 7.54 9.99
N ILE A 207 15.72 7.19 10.46
CA ILE A 207 16.94 7.92 10.11
C ILE A 207 16.89 8.11 8.59
N PRO A 208 17.01 9.34 8.06
CA PRO A 208 16.85 9.59 6.63
C PRO A 208 17.67 8.57 5.84
N ARG A 209 17.00 7.68 5.10
CA ARG A 209 17.61 6.59 4.31
C ARG A 209 18.43 7.11 3.11
N THR A 210 18.73 8.40 3.11
CA THR A 210 19.43 9.09 2.05
C THR A 210 20.83 9.41 2.56
N PHE A 211 21.80 8.56 2.21
CA PHE A 211 23.24 8.88 2.24
C PHE A 211 23.59 10.14 1.40
N SER A 212 22.60 10.83 0.84
CA SER A 212 22.73 12.05 0.04
C SER A 212 23.13 13.27 0.86
N ALA A 213 23.06 13.22 2.19
CA ALA A 213 23.48 14.29 3.08
C ALA A 213 24.43 13.77 4.17
N PRO A 214 25.41 14.57 4.61
CA PRO A 214 26.26 14.24 5.74
C PRO A 214 25.45 14.17 7.04
N SER A 215 25.87 13.28 7.93
CA SER A 215 25.38 13.20 9.31
C SER A 215 26.57 13.11 10.28
N PRO A 216 26.36 13.33 11.59
CA PRO A 216 27.41 13.13 12.59
C PRO A 216 28.02 11.73 12.60
N LEU A 217 27.32 10.74 12.02
CA LEU A 217 27.74 9.34 11.97
C LEU A 217 28.49 8.97 10.67
N THR A 218 28.52 9.87 9.68
CA THR A 218 29.19 9.62 8.39
C THR A 218 30.56 10.30 8.34
N ASP A 219 31.61 9.52 8.10
CA ASP A 219 33.01 9.94 8.05
C ASP A 219 33.69 9.60 6.70
N GLY A 220 32.91 9.12 5.73
CA GLY A 220 33.34 8.79 4.37
C GLY A 220 32.35 9.25 3.31
N ILE A 221 32.85 9.43 2.07
CA ILE A 221 32.04 9.69 0.89
C ILE A 221 32.38 8.63 -0.15
N LEU A 222 31.39 7.82 -0.53
CA LEU A 222 31.46 6.94 -1.68
C LEU A 222 30.87 7.66 -2.89
N VAL A 223 31.61 7.69 -4.00
CA VAL A 223 31.11 8.28 -5.26
C VAL A 223 30.74 7.15 -6.22
N VAL A 224 29.46 7.07 -6.58
CA VAL A 224 28.93 6.07 -7.53
C VAL A 224 28.22 6.83 -8.64
N ASP A 225 28.68 6.67 -9.88
CA ASP A 225 28.12 7.36 -11.06
C ASP A 225 27.97 8.88 -10.87
N GLY A 226 29.00 9.50 -10.27
CA GLY A 226 29.01 10.94 -9.97
C GLY A 226 28.12 11.36 -8.79
N LYS A 227 27.39 10.43 -8.15
CA LYS A 227 26.57 10.68 -6.96
C LYS A 227 27.40 10.47 -5.70
N LYS A 228 27.40 11.46 -4.80
CA LYS A 228 28.05 11.37 -3.49
C LYS A 228 27.13 10.70 -2.47
N LEU A 229 27.65 9.68 -1.81
CA LEU A 229 26.98 8.93 -0.74
C LEU A 229 27.84 9.06 0.53
N HIS A 230 27.36 9.81 1.51
CA HIS A 230 27.92 9.94 2.83
C HIS A 230 27.70 8.65 3.61
N ILE A 231 28.76 7.97 4.01
CA ILE A 231 28.72 6.66 4.70
C ILE A 231 29.57 6.69 5.96
N SER A 232 29.31 5.75 6.88
CA SER A 232 30.22 5.39 7.95
C SER A 232 31.24 4.38 7.43
N LYS A 233 32.53 4.71 7.42
CA LYS A 233 33.61 3.82 7.00
C LYS A 233 33.61 2.51 7.82
N PRO A 234 33.46 2.52 9.16
CA PRO A 234 33.34 1.27 9.92
C PRO A 234 32.16 0.38 9.47
N GLU A 235 30.98 0.96 9.22
CA GLU A 235 29.81 0.20 8.78
C GLU A 235 29.99 -0.36 7.36
N PHE A 236 30.58 0.43 6.47
CA PHE A 236 30.87 0.00 5.10
C PHE A 236 31.96 -1.07 5.05
N LEU A 237 32.99 -0.98 5.89
CA LEU A 237 33.95 -2.07 6.07
C LEU A 237 33.27 -3.32 6.62
N GLY A 238 32.33 -3.17 7.56
CA GLY A 238 31.50 -4.28 8.04
C GLY A 238 30.72 -4.97 6.92
N LEU A 239 30.16 -4.20 5.99
CA LEU A 239 29.51 -4.73 4.79
C LEU A 239 30.48 -5.50 3.90
N LEU A 240 31.64 -4.94 3.59
CA LEU A 240 32.64 -5.59 2.75
C LEU A 240 33.16 -6.89 3.39
N ASN A 241 33.39 -6.89 4.70
CA ASN A 241 33.82 -8.09 5.42
C ASN A 241 32.77 -9.20 5.32
N VAL A 242 31.48 -8.90 5.54
CA VAL A 242 30.40 -9.90 5.39
C VAL A 242 30.19 -10.29 3.92
N LEU A 243 30.50 -9.41 2.97
CA LEU A 243 30.39 -9.72 1.55
C LEU A 243 31.50 -10.66 1.06
N HIS A 244 32.74 -10.46 1.53
CA HIS A 244 33.91 -11.18 1.05
C HIS A 244 34.29 -12.39 1.91
N ASP A 245 33.93 -12.39 3.19
CA ASP A 245 34.21 -13.46 4.13
C ASP A 245 32.91 -14.14 4.57
N ALA A 246 32.76 -15.41 4.17
CA ALA A 246 31.58 -16.22 4.49
C ALA A 246 31.49 -16.59 5.98
N ASP A 247 32.62 -16.60 6.69
CA ASP A 247 32.69 -16.94 8.12
C ASP A 247 32.41 -15.73 9.01
N MET A 248 32.50 -14.51 8.47
CA MET A 248 32.22 -13.29 9.23
C MET A 248 30.75 -13.24 9.69
N PRO A 249 30.46 -13.27 11.01
CA PRO A 249 29.10 -13.45 11.49
C PRO A 249 28.26 -12.16 11.39
N VAL A 250 26.99 -12.34 11.03
CA VAL A 250 25.94 -11.33 11.28
C VAL A 250 25.52 -11.45 12.75
N ASN A 251 25.41 -10.31 13.43
CA ASN A 251 25.13 -10.23 14.86
C ASN A 251 24.30 -8.97 15.18
N PRO A 252 23.83 -8.78 16.43
CA PRO A 252 22.96 -7.65 16.77
C PRO A 252 23.58 -6.27 16.51
N THR A 253 24.90 -6.12 16.63
CA THR A 253 25.57 -4.82 16.55
C THR A 253 25.80 -4.38 15.09
N ASN A 254 25.92 -5.33 14.15
CA ASN A 254 26.12 -5.04 12.73
C ASN A 254 24.86 -5.28 11.87
N CYS A 255 23.87 -6.03 12.34
CA CYS A 255 22.68 -6.40 11.57
C CYS A 255 21.97 -5.18 10.95
N ARG A 256 21.82 -4.09 11.71
CA ARG A 256 21.14 -2.88 11.26
C ARG A 256 21.89 -2.14 10.16
N SER A 257 23.20 -1.96 10.32
CA SER A 257 24.03 -1.26 9.33
C SER A 257 24.17 -2.10 8.05
N LEU A 258 24.27 -3.42 8.19
CA LEU A 258 24.22 -4.35 7.06
C LEU A 258 22.91 -4.26 6.29
N LEU A 259 21.76 -4.22 6.98
CA LEU A 259 20.46 -4.02 6.32
C LEU A 259 20.38 -2.68 5.57
N ASN A 260 20.79 -1.58 6.22
CA ASN A 260 20.80 -0.25 5.60
C ASN A 260 21.63 -0.21 4.31
N LEU A 261 22.84 -0.78 4.34
CA LEU A 261 23.76 -0.72 3.22
C LEU A 261 23.41 -1.77 2.14
N ALA A 262 23.09 -3.01 2.54
CA ALA A 262 22.76 -4.07 1.60
C ALA A 262 21.45 -3.82 0.85
N ASP A 263 20.43 -3.26 1.50
CA ASP A 263 19.19 -2.81 0.85
C ASP A 263 19.51 -1.70 -0.17
N ARG A 264 20.31 -0.71 0.25
CA ARG A 264 20.67 0.43 -0.60
C ARG A 264 21.45 0.03 -1.85
N PHE A 265 22.46 -0.84 -1.68
CA PHE A 265 23.33 -1.30 -2.75
C PHE A 265 22.78 -2.56 -3.45
N GLN A 266 21.59 -3.04 -3.05
CA GLN A 266 20.94 -4.25 -3.55
C GLN A 266 21.82 -5.50 -3.49
N ILE A 267 22.57 -5.67 -2.39
CA ILE A 267 23.48 -6.80 -2.18
C ILE A 267 22.68 -7.96 -1.58
N LYS A 268 22.01 -8.72 -2.45
CA LYS A 268 21.13 -9.83 -2.07
C LYS A 268 21.82 -10.90 -1.21
N SER A 269 23.10 -11.18 -1.45
CA SER A 269 23.86 -12.16 -0.65
C SER A 269 23.95 -11.76 0.82
N VAL A 270 24.21 -10.48 1.10
CA VAL A 270 24.25 -9.96 2.47
C VAL A 270 22.85 -9.89 3.08
N LEU A 271 21.84 -9.45 2.32
CA LEU A 271 20.44 -9.45 2.78
C LEU A 271 20.00 -10.85 3.22
N GLY A 272 20.26 -11.88 2.41
CA GLY A 272 19.92 -13.26 2.75
C GLY A 272 20.64 -13.76 4.00
N ARG A 273 21.89 -13.34 4.25
CA ARG A 273 22.61 -13.66 5.50
C ARG A 273 21.97 -12.98 6.71
N VAL A 274 21.53 -11.73 6.57
CA VAL A 274 20.83 -11.03 7.65
C VAL A 274 19.44 -11.62 7.91
N GLU A 275 18.68 -11.94 6.87
CA GLU A 275 17.40 -12.66 6.98
C GLU A 275 17.57 -13.98 7.74
N HIS A 276 18.58 -14.77 7.34
CA HIS A 276 18.90 -16.02 8.02
C HIS A 276 19.20 -15.78 9.51
N PHE A 277 20.06 -14.81 9.83
CA PHE A 277 20.34 -14.44 11.22
C PHE A 277 19.07 -14.04 11.98
N LEU A 278 18.23 -13.18 11.41
CA LEU A 278 16.95 -12.77 12.00
C LEU A 278 16.01 -13.96 12.20
N CYS A 279 16.11 -15.04 11.43
CA CYS A 279 15.32 -16.25 11.62
C CYS A 279 15.91 -17.22 12.66
N THR A 280 17.22 -17.20 12.90
CA THR A 280 17.93 -18.21 13.71
C THR A 280 18.54 -17.70 15.01
N CYS A 281 18.58 -16.38 15.25
CA CYS A 281 19.16 -15.82 16.47
C CYS A 281 18.21 -15.95 17.68
N TYR A 282 18.58 -16.77 18.67
CA TYR A 282 17.82 -16.98 19.90
C TYR A 282 18.70 -16.80 21.13
N GLY A 283 18.09 -16.44 22.26
CA GLY A 283 18.81 -16.34 23.54
C GLY A 283 19.81 -15.19 23.62
N ILE A 284 19.75 -14.23 22.70
CA ILE A 284 20.61 -13.04 22.72
C ILE A 284 19.97 -11.98 23.63
N PRO A 285 20.62 -11.56 24.73
CA PRO A 285 20.14 -10.47 25.57
C PRO A 285 19.98 -9.19 24.74
N ASP A 286 18.94 -8.41 25.01
CA ASP A 286 18.65 -7.12 24.35
C ASP A 286 18.40 -7.17 22.82
N PHE A 287 18.37 -8.37 22.21
CA PHE A 287 17.94 -8.57 20.82
C PHE A 287 16.70 -9.45 20.76
N THR A 288 15.57 -8.84 21.15
CA THR A 288 14.29 -9.50 21.37
C THR A 288 13.63 -9.99 20.07
N LEU A 289 12.65 -10.88 20.21
CA LEU A 289 11.81 -11.32 19.09
C LEU A 289 11.06 -10.16 18.43
N ALA A 290 10.59 -9.20 19.24
CA ALA A 290 9.99 -7.96 18.77
C ALA A 290 10.96 -7.13 17.91
N ILE A 291 12.25 -7.03 18.29
CA ILE A 291 13.26 -6.35 17.46
C ILE A 291 13.44 -7.06 16.12
N ARG A 292 13.49 -8.40 16.10
CA ARG A 292 13.61 -9.18 14.87
C ARG A 292 12.43 -8.96 13.92
N LEU A 293 11.21 -9.00 14.44
CA LEU A 293 9.99 -8.73 13.68
C LEU A 293 9.93 -7.29 13.18
N ARG A 294 10.35 -6.32 14.00
CA ARG A 294 10.46 -4.91 13.62
C ARG A 294 11.45 -4.71 12.48
N LEU A 295 12.63 -5.34 12.54
CA LEU A 295 13.64 -5.25 11.48
C LEU A 295 13.16 -5.93 10.19
N ALA A 296 12.56 -7.12 10.29
CA ALA A 296 12.01 -7.81 9.13
C ALA A 296 10.93 -6.97 8.43
N ASP A 297 10.05 -6.34 9.21
CA ASP A 297 9.03 -5.44 8.67
C ASP A 297 9.62 -4.16 8.07
N GLU A 298 10.55 -3.51 8.78
CA GLU A 298 11.14 -2.23 8.35
C GLU A 298 11.91 -2.31 7.03
N PHE A 299 12.52 -3.47 6.76
CA PHE A 299 13.27 -3.77 5.55
C PHE A 299 12.49 -4.68 4.57
N ASN A 300 11.19 -4.90 4.78
CA ASN A 300 10.33 -5.71 3.91
C ASN A 300 10.85 -7.14 3.66
N LEU A 301 11.48 -7.75 4.66
CA LEU A 301 11.99 -9.12 4.62
C LEU A 301 10.84 -10.12 4.89
N PHE A 302 9.89 -10.21 3.95
CA PHE A 302 8.64 -10.96 4.14
C PHE A 302 8.86 -12.44 4.46
N GLU A 303 9.82 -13.08 3.79
CA GLU A 303 10.17 -14.48 4.06
C GLU A 303 10.72 -14.66 5.47
N ALA A 304 11.56 -13.73 5.94
CA ALA A 304 12.08 -13.75 7.29
C ALA A 304 10.96 -13.52 8.33
N GLN A 305 10.07 -12.55 8.09
CA GLN A 305 8.91 -12.27 8.94
C GLN A 305 7.99 -13.51 9.02
N HIS A 306 7.69 -14.13 7.87
CA HIS A 306 6.88 -15.32 7.79
C HIS A 306 7.51 -16.49 8.57
N ALA A 307 8.81 -16.75 8.35
CA ALA A 307 9.55 -17.80 9.03
C ALA A 307 9.64 -17.57 10.55
N ILE A 308 9.74 -16.32 11.00
CA ILE A 308 9.71 -15.97 12.43
C ILE A 308 8.31 -16.27 13.01
N LEU A 309 7.24 -15.84 12.33
CA LEU A 309 5.86 -16.05 12.79
C LEU A 309 5.47 -17.53 12.81
N GLN A 310 5.91 -18.33 11.83
CA GLN A 310 5.64 -19.77 11.79
C GLN A 310 6.15 -20.53 13.03
N LYS A 311 7.19 -20.00 13.70
CA LYS A 311 7.76 -20.62 14.91
C LYS A 311 6.94 -20.33 16.17
N LEU A 312 6.01 -19.38 16.11
CA LEU A 312 5.06 -19.09 17.19
C LEU A 312 3.88 -20.06 17.07
N THR A 313 4.00 -21.19 17.76
CA THR A 313 3.06 -22.32 17.61
C THR A 313 2.12 -22.44 18.81
N LYS A 314 2.41 -21.75 19.92
CA LYS A 314 1.60 -21.78 21.14
C LYS A 314 1.10 -20.38 21.50
N VAL A 315 -0.07 -20.33 22.15
CA VAL A 315 -0.64 -19.09 22.69
C VAL A 315 0.34 -18.41 23.66
N SER A 316 1.06 -19.19 24.48
CA SER A 316 2.10 -18.71 25.39
C SER A 316 3.23 -17.96 24.68
N ASP A 317 3.60 -18.35 23.46
CA ASP A 317 4.67 -17.71 22.69
C ASP A 317 4.26 -16.28 22.32
N ILE A 318 3.01 -16.10 21.91
CA ILE A 318 2.46 -14.81 21.52
C ILE A 318 2.27 -13.91 22.75
N THR A 319 1.78 -14.44 23.86
CA THR A 319 1.67 -13.68 25.11
C THR A 319 3.05 -13.21 25.57
N SER A 320 4.06 -14.08 25.49
CA SER A 320 5.45 -13.73 25.81
C SER A 320 6.00 -12.65 24.89
N LEU A 321 5.72 -12.72 23.58
CA LEU A 321 6.09 -11.70 22.60
C LEU A 321 5.44 -10.35 22.91
N LYS A 322 4.14 -10.32 23.19
CA LYS A 322 3.39 -9.09 23.51
C LYS A 322 3.90 -8.39 24.76
N ASN A 323 4.45 -9.15 25.70
CA ASN A 323 5.03 -8.63 26.95
C ASN A 323 6.47 -8.10 26.78
N GLN A 324 7.10 -8.26 25.61
CA GLN A 324 8.44 -7.72 25.38
C GLN A 324 8.41 -6.19 25.32
N ARG A 325 9.38 -5.54 25.98
CA ARG A 325 9.54 -4.07 26.00
C ARG A 325 9.51 -3.42 24.61
N ASP A 326 10.08 -4.09 23.60
CA ASP A 326 10.20 -3.56 22.24
C ASP A 326 8.95 -3.85 21.38
N TYR A 327 7.98 -4.61 21.89
CA TYR A 327 6.74 -4.92 21.15
C TYR A 327 5.96 -3.66 20.79
N VAL A 328 6.04 -2.62 21.62
CA VAL A 328 5.43 -1.32 21.34
C VAL A 328 5.95 -0.72 20.03
N LEU A 329 7.21 -0.99 19.67
CA LEU A 329 7.89 -0.49 18.47
C LEU A 329 7.62 -1.33 17.21
N VAL A 330 6.93 -2.46 17.34
CA VAL A 330 6.48 -3.27 16.19
C VAL A 330 5.36 -2.54 15.47
N SER A 331 5.35 -2.57 14.13
CA SER A 331 4.33 -1.88 13.34
C SER A 331 2.93 -2.45 13.57
N ASP A 332 1.91 -1.63 13.35
CA ASP A 332 0.52 -2.06 13.48
C ASP A 332 0.19 -3.19 12.49
N THR A 333 0.77 -3.16 11.29
CA THR A 333 0.65 -4.25 10.31
C THR A 333 1.19 -5.56 10.87
N THR A 334 2.38 -5.56 11.47
CA THR A 334 2.96 -6.76 12.07
C THR A 334 2.17 -7.19 13.31
N LYS A 335 1.67 -6.25 14.13
CA LYS A 335 0.79 -6.53 15.27
C LYS A 335 -0.52 -7.19 14.85
N LEU A 336 -1.12 -6.76 13.73
CA LEU A 336 -2.31 -7.40 13.16
C LEU A 336 -2.03 -8.86 12.77
N LEU A 337 -0.94 -9.14 12.05
CA LEU A 337 -0.53 -10.51 11.71
C LEU A 337 -0.34 -11.39 12.96
N ILE A 338 0.25 -10.83 14.01
CA ILE A 338 0.44 -11.53 15.30
C ILE A 338 -0.91 -11.81 15.97
N ASN A 339 -1.88 -10.89 15.89
CA ASN A 339 -3.22 -11.08 16.44
C ASN A 339 -4.02 -12.12 15.66
N GLU A 340 -3.96 -12.11 14.32
CA GLU A 340 -4.57 -13.15 13.49
C GLU A 340 -4.01 -14.53 13.81
N LEU A 341 -2.68 -14.63 13.97
CA LEU A 341 -2.04 -15.86 14.42
C LEU A 341 -2.53 -16.28 15.81
N HIS A 342 -2.68 -15.34 16.73
CA HIS A 342 -3.19 -15.60 18.08
C HIS A 342 -4.60 -16.20 18.06
N LEU A 343 -5.51 -15.60 17.29
CA LEU A 343 -6.87 -16.11 17.12
C LEU A 343 -6.89 -17.52 16.52
N LYS A 344 -6.04 -17.77 15.51
CA LYS A 344 -5.88 -19.09 14.88
C LYS A 344 -5.35 -20.17 15.83
N LEU A 345 -4.50 -19.79 16.79
CA LEU A 345 -4.01 -20.72 17.81
C LEU A 345 -5.06 -20.98 18.89
N LEU A 346 -5.80 -19.94 19.31
CA LEU A 346 -6.92 -20.08 20.24
C LEU A 346 -8.06 -20.95 19.69
N SER A 347 -8.34 -20.88 18.38
CA SER A 347 -9.37 -21.72 17.76
C SER A 347 -8.96 -23.20 17.61
N LYS A 348 -7.71 -23.54 17.90
CA LYS A 348 -7.15 -24.90 17.79
C LYS A 348 -6.84 -25.54 19.15
N ALA A 349 -6.83 -24.74 20.21
CA ALA A 349 -6.71 -25.17 21.60
C ALA A 349 -8.09 -25.57 22.12
#